data_AF-F8EZG2-F1
#
_entry.id   AF-F8EZG2-F1
#
_cell.length_a   1.000
_cell.length_b   1.000
_cell.length_c   1.000
_cell.angle_alpha   90.00
_cell.angle_beta   90.00
_cell.angle_gamma   90.00
#
_symmetry.space_group_name_H-M   'P 1'
#
loop_
_entity.id
_entity.type
_entity.pdbx_description
1 polymer ?
#
loop_
_entity_poly.entity_id
_entity_poly.type
_entity_poly.pdbx_seq_one_letter_code
_entity_poly.pdbx_strand_id
1 'polypeptide(L)'
;MTLSGRNRLLLLGIFWASLMLVVSVLFVIQTFSIFPQIGKQAMGRSFGFTHILIEPFTSINRFTPLFSILFCMIYSLSGIIIIYVLFEKTHAPEILFFANFILSLSFEISRMAIPLISYYNTSLTYSIFAGKILLFSRFFGLFSLFLASNYAAGLEMQRYGILLLLNAAICLALASGVPIDSMNWDSALTPRFGFAEMFFFIEATILSITILSFFISIKNKSSKDYLFVSIGILFVLVGRDFILHADSYIELMIGAPALGLGTWMYCKHLHQYYLWL
;
A
#
# COMPACT_ATOMS: atom_id res chain seq x y z
N MET A 1 5.81 23.25 3.12
CA MET A 1 4.77 23.28 2.04
C MET A 1 3.58 24.05 2.58
N THR A 2 2.87 24.84 1.77
CA THR A 2 1.66 25.54 2.24
C THR A 2 0.49 24.55 2.39
N LEU A 3 -0.47 24.88 3.26
CA LEU A 3 -1.71 24.10 3.43
C LEU A 3 -2.48 23.96 2.10
N SER A 4 -2.49 25.02 1.29
CA SER A 4 -3.06 24.99 -0.07
C SER A 4 -2.33 24.03 -1.00
N GLY A 5 -1.00 23.94 -0.92
CA GLY A 5 -0.20 22.99 -1.70
C GLY A 5 -0.52 21.54 -1.34
N ARG A 6 -0.66 21.25 -0.04
CA ARG A 6 -1.09 19.93 0.44
C ARG A 6 -2.46 19.55 -0.09
N ASN A 7 -3.45 20.45 0.04
CA ASN A 7 -4.83 20.15 -0.34
C ASN A 7 -4.94 19.94 -1.86
N ARG A 8 -4.16 20.68 -2.67
CA ARG A 8 -4.04 20.40 -4.12
C ARG A 8 -3.48 19.00 -4.39
N LEU A 9 -2.44 18.56 -3.68
CA LEU A 9 -1.91 17.20 -3.83
C LEU A 9 -2.94 16.14 -3.45
N LEU A 10 -3.70 16.34 -2.36
CA LEU A 10 -4.77 15.43 -1.96
C LEU A 10 -5.88 15.37 -3.01
N LEU A 11 -6.30 16.51 -3.57
CA LEU A 11 -7.30 16.56 -4.66
C LEU A 11 -6.82 15.83 -5.92
N LEU A 12 -5.55 16.02 -6.30
CA LEU A 12 -4.94 15.24 -7.39
C LEU A 12 -4.92 13.75 -7.07
N GLY A 13 -4.66 13.38 -5.82
CA GLY A 13 -4.76 12.01 -5.32
C GLY A 13 -6.16 11.43 -5.43
N ILE A 14 -7.21 12.19 -5.12
CA ILE A 14 -8.62 11.78 -5.29
C ILE A 14 -8.92 11.55 -6.77
N PHE A 15 -8.53 12.49 -7.65
CA PHE A 15 -8.71 12.34 -9.08
C PHE A 15 -8.01 11.08 -9.60
N TRP A 16 -6.75 10.85 -9.21
CA TRP A 16 -5.99 9.65 -9.58
C TRP A 16 -6.66 8.36 -9.07
N ALA A 17 -7.01 8.30 -7.79
CA ALA A 17 -7.65 7.11 -7.20
C ALA A 17 -9.01 6.82 -7.86
N SER A 18 -9.77 7.85 -8.23
CA SER A 18 -11.03 7.69 -8.96
C SER A 18 -10.82 7.13 -10.37
N LEU A 19 -9.79 7.63 -11.08
CA LEU A 19 -9.40 7.11 -12.39
C LEU A 19 -8.99 5.64 -12.30
N MET A 20 -8.12 5.29 -11.33
CA MET A 20 -7.68 3.90 -11.13
C MET A 20 -8.84 2.98 -10.75
N LEU A 21 -9.80 3.43 -9.95
CA LEU A 21 -11.02 2.66 -9.66
C LEU A 21 -11.80 2.36 -10.94
N VAL A 22 -12.08 3.36 -11.77
CA VAL A 22 -12.83 3.17 -13.02
C VAL A 22 -12.10 2.21 -13.96
N VAL A 23 -10.78 2.42 -14.14
CA VAL A 23 -9.94 1.53 -14.97
C VAL A 23 -9.95 0.10 -14.42
N SER A 24 -9.89 -0.08 -13.10
CA SER A 24 -9.93 -1.40 -12.48
C SER A 24 -11.24 -2.12 -12.79
N VAL A 25 -12.39 -1.45 -12.67
CA VAL A 25 -13.70 -2.04 -12.96
C VAL A 25 -13.79 -2.45 -14.43
N LEU A 26 -13.30 -1.62 -15.35
CA LEU A 26 -13.27 -1.97 -16.78
C LEU A 26 -12.39 -3.21 -17.04
N PHE A 27 -11.21 -3.28 -16.44
CA PHE A 27 -10.33 -4.44 -16.57
C PHE A 27 -10.94 -5.71 -15.96
N VAL A 28 -11.62 -5.60 -14.83
CA VAL A 28 -12.34 -6.71 -14.21
C VAL A 28 -13.42 -7.25 -15.13
N ILE A 29 -14.27 -6.39 -15.71
CA ILE A 29 -15.35 -6.81 -16.61
C ILE A 29 -14.79 -7.60 -17.80
N GLN A 30 -13.66 -7.17 -18.36
CA GLN A 30 -13.03 -7.84 -19.51
C GLN A 30 -12.40 -9.19 -19.13
N THR A 31 -11.70 -9.23 -18.00
CA THR A 31 -10.83 -10.37 -17.65
C THR A 31 -11.46 -11.41 -16.73
N PHE A 32 -12.66 -11.14 -16.19
CA PHE A 32 -13.34 -11.98 -15.20
C PHE A 32 -13.40 -13.47 -15.58
N SER A 33 -13.63 -13.78 -16.86
CA SER A 33 -13.75 -15.16 -17.36
C SER A 33 -12.44 -15.95 -17.32
N ILE A 34 -11.29 -15.29 -17.36
CA ILE A 34 -9.96 -15.94 -17.47
C ILE A 34 -9.30 -16.14 -16.10
N PHE A 35 -9.72 -15.43 -15.06
CA PHE A 35 -9.19 -15.57 -13.69
C PHE A 35 -9.03 -17.02 -13.19
N PRO A 36 -10.02 -17.91 -13.38
CA PRO A 36 -9.88 -19.31 -12.95
C PRO A 36 -8.75 -20.08 -13.65
N GLN A 37 -8.40 -19.70 -14.87
CA GLN A 37 -7.32 -20.34 -15.64
C GLN A 37 -5.95 -19.81 -15.20
N ILE A 38 -5.82 -18.49 -15.05
CA ILE A 38 -4.58 -17.85 -14.61
C ILE A 38 -4.21 -18.28 -13.18
N GLY A 39 -5.19 -18.38 -12.29
CA GLY A 39 -4.96 -18.85 -10.93
C GLY A 39 -4.47 -20.31 -10.86
N LYS A 40 -4.72 -21.13 -11.88
CA LYS A 40 -4.17 -22.51 -11.97
C LYS A 40 -2.73 -22.53 -12.49
N GLN A 41 -2.35 -21.53 -13.28
CA GLN A 41 -1.03 -21.40 -13.89
C GLN A 41 -0.03 -20.70 -12.95
N ALA A 42 -0.50 -20.14 -11.83
CA ALA A 42 0.35 -19.50 -10.83
C ALA A 42 1.41 -20.46 -10.28
N MET A 43 2.66 -20.00 -10.25
CA MET A 43 3.80 -20.73 -9.71
C MET A 43 3.94 -20.48 -8.21
N GLY A 44 3.23 -21.30 -7.44
CA GLY A 44 3.33 -21.29 -5.98
C GLY A 44 2.46 -20.23 -5.30
N ARG A 45 2.49 -20.24 -3.97
CA ARG A 45 1.76 -19.25 -3.17
C ARG A 45 2.55 -17.96 -3.05
N SER A 46 1.80 -16.87 -2.88
CA SER A 46 2.34 -15.55 -2.57
C SER A 46 3.21 -15.59 -1.31
N PHE A 47 4.24 -14.75 -1.25
CA PHE A 47 5.20 -14.72 -0.14
C PHE A 47 5.08 -13.41 0.63
N GLY A 48 4.53 -13.47 1.86
CA GLY A 48 4.36 -12.32 2.76
C GLY A 48 4.57 -12.70 4.23
N PHE A 49 4.81 -11.72 5.10
CA PHE A 49 5.13 -11.97 6.52
C PHE A 49 4.00 -12.68 7.26
N THR A 50 2.78 -12.18 7.09
CA THR A 50 1.59 -12.73 7.73
C THR A 50 1.06 -13.93 6.98
N HIS A 51 1.33 -14.01 5.68
CA HIS A 51 0.95 -15.13 4.82
C HIS A 51 1.59 -16.43 5.31
N ILE A 52 2.89 -16.42 5.65
CA ILE A 52 3.60 -17.59 6.22
C ILE A 52 2.91 -18.17 7.46
N LEU A 53 2.27 -17.32 8.28
CA LEU A 53 1.59 -17.76 9.50
C LEU A 53 0.22 -18.39 9.23
N ILE A 54 -0.45 -17.97 8.16
CA ILE A 54 -1.83 -18.36 7.84
C ILE A 54 -1.88 -19.42 6.71
N GLU A 55 -0.81 -19.56 5.94
CA GLU A 55 -0.68 -20.51 4.83
C GLU A 55 -1.13 -21.95 5.20
N PRO A 56 -0.74 -22.52 6.36
CA PRO A 56 -1.12 -23.89 6.71
C PRO A 56 -2.63 -24.09 6.92
N PHE A 57 -3.35 -23.02 7.21
CA PHE A 57 -4.77 -23.04 7.58
C PHE A 57 -5.71 -22.63 6.44
N THR A 58 -5.16 -22.21 5.31
CA THR A 58 -5.94 -21.59 4.23
C THR A 58 -5.80 -22.30 2.90
N SER A 59 -6.90 -22.35 2.16
CA SER A 59 -6.94 -22.86 0.79
C SER A 59 -6.94 -21.74 -0.23
N ILE A 60 -6.28 -21.99 -1.36
CA ILE A 60 -6.15 -21.03 -2.46
C ILE A 60 -7.50 -20.84 -3.14
N ASN A 61 -7.93 -19.58 -3.22
CA ASN A 61 -9.15 -19.17 -3.88
C ASN A 61 -8.80 -18.25 -5.07
N ARG A 62 -9.23 -18.65 -6.28
CA ARG A 62 -8.78 -18.04 -7.54
C ARG A 62 -9.28 -16.61 -7.76
N PHE A 63 -10.37 -16.23 -7.11
CA PHE A 63 -10.94 -14.88 -7.19
C PHE A 63 -10.48 -13.96 -6.05
N THR A 64 -9.75 -14.46 -5.05
CA THR A 64 -9.25 -13.62 -3.96
C THR A 64 -8.39 -12.45 -4.45
N PRO A 65 -7.43 -12.65 -5.38
CA PRO A 65 -6.59 -11.54 -5.85
C PRO A 65 -7.40 -10.42 -6.51
N LEU A 66 -8.47 -10.80 -7.24
CA LEU A 66 -9.40 -9.85 -7.85
C LEU A 66 -10.07 -8.96 -6.81
N PHE A 67 -10.61 -9.57 -5.75
CA PHE A 67 -11.25 -8.83 -4.66
C PHE A 67 -10.24 -7.99 -3.85
N SER A 68 -9.02 -8.49 -3.66
CA SER A 68 -7.92 -7.71 -3.06
C SER A 68 -7.63 -6.43 -3.84
N ILE A 69 -7.48 -6.53 -5.17
CA ILE A 69 -7.19 -5.37 -6.03
C ILE A 69 -8.33 -4.35 -5.97
N LEU A 70 -9.59 -4.80 -6.08
CA LEU A 70 -10.76 -3.92 -5.96
C LEU A 70 -10.84 -3.25 -4.59
N PHE A 71 -10.57 -4.01 -3.52
CA PHE A 71 -10.52 -3.46 -2.17
C PHE A 71 -9.44 -2.38 -2.05
N CYS A 72 -8.23 -2.60 -2.57
CA CYS A 72 -7.17 -1.58 -2.60
C CYS A 72 -7.61 -0.29 -3.29
N MET A 73 -8.33 -0.38 -4.43
CA MET A 73 -8.83 0.82 -5.14
C MET A 73 -9.86 1.58 -4.32
N ILE A 74 -10.85 0.87 -3.78
CA ILE A 74 -11.91 1.47 -2.96
C ILE A 74 -11.32 2.08 -1.69
N TYR A 75 -10.42 1.35 -1.04
CA TYR A 75 -9.73 1.80 0.16
C TYR A 75 -8.86 3.03 -0.11
N SER A 76 -8.13 3.05 -1.23
CA SER A 76 -7.31 4.20 -1.63
C SER A 76 -8.16 5.45 -1.83
N LEU A 77 -9.25 5.33 -2.60
CA LEU A 77 -10.16 6.44 -2.86
C LEU A 77 -10.84 6.96 -1.59
N SER A 78 -11.46 6.05 -0.83
CA SER A 78 -12.17 6.41 0.42
C SER A 78 -11.21 6.99 1.46
N GLY A 79 -10.01 6.41 1.62
CA GLY A 79 -9.01 6.88 2.57
C GLY A 79 -8.52 8.30 2.26
N ILE A 80 -8.24 8.62 1.00
CA ILE A 80 -7.81 9.98 0.62
C ILE A 80 -8.95 10.99 0.80
N ILE A 81 -10.20 10.63 0.46
CA ILE A 81 -11.37 11.48 0.70
C ILE A 81 -11.52 11.76 2.20
N ILE A 82 -11.45 10.73 3.04
CA ILE A 82 -11.56 10.86 4.50
C ILE A 82 -10.45 11.79 5.03
N ILE A 83 -9.21 11.60 4.58
CA ILE A 83 -8.09 12.46 4.99
C ILE A 83 -8.32 13.91 4.55
N TYR A 84 -8.77 14.12 3.31
CA TYR A 84 -9.04 15.46 2.78
C TYR A 84 -10.08 16.18 3.64
N VAL A 85 -11.19 15.52 3.95
CA VAL A 85 -12.29 16.11 4.76
C VAL A 85 -11.85 16.36 6.21
N LEU A 86 -11.19 15.40 6.85
CA LEU A 86 -10.80 15.52 8.27
C LEU A 86 -9.69 16.56 8.49
N PHE A 87 -8.71 16.62 7.58
CA PHE A 87 -7.51 17.44 7.77
C PHE A 87 -7.48 18.70 6.90
N GLU A 88 -8.58 19.07 6.24
CA GLU A 88 -8.64 20.22 5.31
C GLU A 88 -7.97 21.47 5.88
N LYS A 89 -8.23 21.77 7.16
CA LYS A 89 -7.76 22.96 7.89
C LYS A 89 -6.62 22.70 8.89
N THR A 90 -6.28 21.44 9.14
CA THR A 90 -5.30 21.05 10.18
C THR A 90 -3.94 20.77 9.56
N HIS A 91 -2.88 21.48 9.95
CA HIS A 91 -1.54 21.25 9.40
C HIS A 91 -0.79 20.14 10.15
N ALA A 92 -0.87 18.91 9.65
CA ALA A 92 -0.12 17.75 10.16
C ALA A 92 0.79 17.17 9.05
N PRO A 93 2.13 17.20 9.20
CA PRO A 93 3.04 16.65 8.20
C PRO A 93 2.92 15.13 8.05
N GLU A 94 2.64 14.39 9.13
CA GLU A 94 2.51 12.94 9.11
C GLU A 94 1.39 12.49 8.14
N ILE A 95 0.30 13.27 8.09
CA ILE A 95 -0.88 12.99 7.27
C ILE A 95 -0.57 13.06 5.77
N LEU A 96 0.33 13.94 5.34
CA LEU A 96 0.73 13.99 3.93
C LEU A 96 1.38 12.68 3.51
N PHE A 97 2.30 12.16 4.32
CA PHE A 97 3.00 10.92 4.01
C PHE A 97 2.08 9.70 4.17
N PHE A 98 1.19 9.72 5.17
CA PHE A 98 0.17 8.70 5.31
C PHE A 98 -0.81 8.67 4.11
N ALA A 99 -1.21 9.84 3.60
CA ALA A 99 -2.03 9.91 2.39
C ALA A 99 -1.32 9.36 1.15
N ASN A 100 0.00 9.59 1.01
CA ASN A 100 0.80 9.01 -0.07
C ASN A 100 0.92 7.48 0.05
N PHE A 101 0.96 6.95 1.27
CA PHE A 101 0.85 5.51 1.52
C PHE A 101 -0.50 4.96 1.05
N ILE A 102 -1.62 5.60 1.42
CA ILE A 102 -2.94 5.18 0.95
C ILE A 102 -3.04 5.26 -0.58
N LEU A 103 -2.49 6.33 -1.18
CA LEU A 103 -2.44 6.50 -2.63
C LEU A 103 -1.62 5.41 -3.32
N SER A 104 -0.54 4.92 -2.70
CA SER A 104 0.31 3.88 -3.28
C SER A 104 -0.46 2.57 -3.51
N LEU A 105 -1.49 2.29 -2.70
CA LEU A 105 -2.36 1.12 -2.88
C LEU A 105 -3.20 1.19 -4.16
N SER A 106 -3.42 2.38 -4.75
CA SER A 106 -4.09 2.52 -6.06
C SER A 106 -3.28 1.91 -7.22
N PHE A 107 -1.97 1.71 -7.04
CA PHE A 107 -1.11 1.09 -8.05
C PHE A 107 -1.14 -0.44 -7.99
N GLU A 108 -1.84 -1.04 -7.02
CA GLU A 108 -2.06 -2.49 -6.97
C GLU A 108 -2.88 -3.00 -8.16
N ILE A 109 -3.51 -2.10 -8.92
CA ILE A 109 -4.15 -2.41 -10.21
C ILE A 109 -3.14 -2.99 -11.21
N SER A 110 -1.84 -2.72 -11.06
CA SER A 110 -0.80 -3.27 -11.95
C SER A 110 -0.79 -4.80 -11.96
N ARG A 111 -1.27 -5.48 -10.91
CA ARG A 111 -1.50 -6.93 -10.90
C ARG A 111 -2.49 -7.42 -11.97
N MET A 112 -3.39 -6.54 -12.44
CA MET A 112 -4.29 -6.83 -13.58
C MET A 112 -3.57 -6.98 -14.92
N ALA A 113 -2.29 -6.60 -15.01
CA ALA A 113 -1.54 -6.80 -16.24
C ALA A 113 -1.46 -8.28 -16.64
N ILE A 114 -1.32 -9.20 -15.68
CA ILE A 114 -1.24 -10.65 -15.96
C ILE A 114 -2.51 -11.15 -16.67
N PRO A 115 -3.72 -10.95 -16.11
CA PRO A 115 -4.94 -11.34 -16.79
C PRO A 115 -5.18 -10.64 -18.12
N LEU A 116 -4.80 -9.36 -18.23
CA LEU A 116 -4.93 -8.63 -19.50
C LEU A 116 -3.99 -9.17 -20.59
N ILE A 117 -2.75 -9.51 -20.22
CA ILE A 117 -1.77 -10.08 -21.16
C ILE A 117 -2.28 -11.43 -21.68
N SER A 118 -2.85 -12.26 -20.80
CA SER A 118 -3.45 -13.54 -21.19
C SER A 118 -4.71 -13.35 -22.06
N TYR A 119 -5.57 -12.38 -21.74
CA TYR A 119 -6.80 -12.10 -22.49
C TYR A 119 -6.53 -11.60 -23.91
N TYR A 120 -5.63 -10.63 -24.06
CA TYR A 120 -5.31 -10.01 -25.36
C TYR A 120 -4.16 -10.72 -26.10
N ASN A 121 -3.56 -11.75 -25.49
CA ASN A 121 -2.38 -12.46 -26.00
C ASN A 121 -1.23 -11.51 -26.41
N THR A 122 -0.96 -10.51 -25.58
CA THR A 122 0.08 -9.49 -25.83
C THR A 122 1.47 -9.95 -25.38
N SER A 123 2.50 -9.18 -25.70
CA SER A 123 3.87 -9.46 -25.26
C SER A 123 4.00 -9.54 -23.74
N LEU A 124 4.79 -10.51 -23.26
CA LEU A 124 5.18 -10.65 -21.85
C LEU A 124 6.02 -9.47 -21.34
N THR A 125 6.56 -8.62 -22.22
CA THR A 125 7.27 -7.40 -21.79
C THR A 125 6.40 -6.49 -20.91
N TYR A 126 5.08 -6.49 -21.11
CA TYR A 126 4.17 -5.70 -20.29
C TYR A 126 4.10 -6.19 -18.82
N SER A 127 4.34 -7.48 -18.54
CA SER A 127 4.37 -8.00 -17.17
C SER A 127 5.60 -7.48 -16.40
N ILE A 128 6.71 -7.27 -17.10
CA ILE A 128 7.92 -6.65 -16.53
C ILE A 128 7.62 -5.20 -16.11
N PHE A 129 7.03 -4.41 -17.00
CA PHE A 129 6.69 -3.02 -16.66
C PHE A 129 5.67 -2.94 -15.52
N ALA A 130 4.63 -3.78 -15.54
CA ALA A 130 3.65 -3.85 -14.48
C ALA A 130 4.29 -4.26 -13.13
N GLY A 131 5.17 -5.26 -13.14
CA GLY A 131 5.91 -5.67 -11.95
C GLY A 131 6.79 -4.55 -11.39
N LYS A 132 7.44 -3.75 -12.23
CA LYS A 132 8.25 -2.60 -11.77
C LYS A 132 7.38 -1.51 -11.15
N ILE A 133 6.21 -1.22 -11.73
CA ILE A 133 5.24 -0.28 -11.16
C ILE A 133 4.72 -0.77 -9.81
N LEU A 134 4.41 -2.06 -9.70
CA LEU A 134 3.96 -2.70 -8.46
C LEU A 134 5.03 -2.62 -7.37
N LEU A 135 6.28 -2.94 -7.72
CA LEU A 135 7.38 -2.89 -6.76
C LEU A 135 7.67 -1.45 -6.31
N PHE A 136 7.66 -0.50 -7.26
CA PHE A 136 7.78 0.92 -6.97
C PHE A 136 6.70 1.38 -5.98
N SER A 137 5.43 1.05 -6.22
CA SER A 137 4.34 1.51 -5.37
C SER A 137 4.38 0.91 -3.97
N ARG A 138 4.76 -0.37 -3.86
CA ARG A 138 4.91 -1.05 -2.56
C ARG A 138 6.00 -0.41 -1.72
N PHE A 139 7.18 -0.12 -2.30
CA PHE A 139 8.24 0.60 -1.60
C PHE A 139 7.85 2.05 -1.30
N PHE A 140 7.28 2.76 -2.27
CA PHE A 140 6.87 4.15 -2.08
C PHE A 140 5.89 4.30 -0.91
N GLY A 141 4.94 3.37 -0.77
CA GLY A 141 4.03 3.33 0.37
C GLY A 141 4.75 3.10 1.70
N LEU A 142 5.65 2.12 1.77
CA LEU A 142 6.40 1.80 2.99
C LEU A 142 7.31 2.94 3.42
N PHE A 143 8.10 3.50 2.49
CA PHE A 143 8.95 4.65 2.79
C PHE A 143 8.13 5.91 3.12
N SER A 144 6.92 6.05 2.56
CA SER A 144 6.01 7.12 2.99
C SER A 144 5.60 6.92 4.46
N LEU A 145 5.23 5.71 4.89
CA LEU A 145 4.95 5.46 6.31
C LEU A 145 6.18 5.67 7.20
N PHE A 146 7.37 5.30 6.73
CA PHE A 146 8.63 5.60 7.43
C PHE A 146 8.86 7.11 7.57
N LEU A 147 8.60 7.91 6.53
CA LEU A 147 8.69 9.37 6.65
C LEU A 147 7.63 9.90 7.64
N ALA A 148 6.41 9.38 7.60
CA ALA A 148 5.35 9.73 8.56
C ALA A 148 5.79 9.43 10.01
N SER A 149 6.46 8.30 10.25
CA SER A 149 6.94 7.91 11.59
C SER A 149 8.07 8.80 12.09
N ASN A 150 8.96 9.26 11.21
CA ASN A 150 10.01 10.22 11.58
C ASN A 150 9.41 11.58 11.98
N TYR A 151 8.39 12.06 11.28
CA TYR A 151 7.67 13.28 11.69
C TYR A 151 6.94 13.09 13.02
N ALA A 152 6.31 11.92 13.23
CA ALA A 152 5.72 11.59 14.52
C ALA A 152 6.78 11.60 15.64
N ALA A 153 7.98 11.09 15.38
CA ALA A 153 9.09 11.08 16.32
C ALA A 153 9.73 12.46 16.56
N GLY A 154 9.32 13.53 15.86
CA GLY A 154 9.78 14.90 16.10
C GLY A 154 10.75 15.47 15.07
N LEU A 155 10.77 14.94 13.84
CA LEU A 155 11.55 15.53 12.75
C LEU A 155 10.94 16.88 12.31
N GLU A 156 11.73 17.96 12.34
CA GLU A 156 11.25 19.35 12.09
C GLU A 156 11.57 19.91 10.69
N MET A 157 11.83 19.05 9.69
CA MET A 157 12.14 19.51 8.34
C MET A 157 10.88 20.07 7.64
N GLN A 158 10.95 21.30 7.10
CA GLN A 158 9.79 21.94 6.46
C GLN A 158 9.70 21.71 4.93
N ARG A 159 10.69 21.01 4.35
CA ARG A 159 10.83 20.78 2.89
C ARG A 159 10.14 19.50 2.41
N TYR A 160 8.85 19.35 2.71
CA TYR A 160 8.07 18.14 2.40
C TYR A 160 8.11 17.71 0.93
N GLY A 161 8.06 18.66 -0.01
CA GLY A 161 8.09 18.34 -1.45
C GLY A 161 9.40 17.69 -1.91
N ILE A 162 10.54 18.10 -1.34
CA ILE A 162 11.84 17.50 -1.64
C ILE A 162 11.92 16.09 -1.07
N LEU A 163 11.40 15.87 0.14
CA LEU A 163 11.34 14.54 0.74
C LEU A 163 10.45 13.59 -0.06
N LEU A 164 9.31 14.06 -0.58
CA LEU A 164 8.46 13.27 -1.46
C LEU A 164 9.16 12.91 -2.78
N LEU A 165 9.85 13.88 -3.39
CA LEU A 165 10.61 13.63 -4.62
C LEU A 165 11.76 12.64 -4.38
N LEU A 166 12.49 12.81 -3.28
CA LEU A 166 13.58 11.90 -2.90
C LEU A 166 13.05 10.50 -2.62
N ASN A 167 11.92 10.39 -1.92
CA ASN A 167 11.26 9.11 -1.69
C ASN A 167 10.90 8.42 -3.03
N ALA A 168 10.24 9.15 -3.93
CA ALA A 168 9.90 8.63 -5.25
C ALA A 168 11.15 8.23 -6.05
N ALA A 169 12.21 9.04 -6.04
CA ALA A 169 13.45 8.77 -6.76
C ALA A 169 14.15 7.49 -6.23
N ILE A 170 14.25 7.32 -4.92
CA ILE A 170 14.83 6.10 -4.31
C ILE A 170 14.00 4.88 -4.67
N CYS A 171 12.67 4.94 -4.52
CA CYS A 171 11.79 3.83 -4.84
C CYS A 171 11.85 3.45 -6.32
N LEU A 172 11.95 4.45 -7.21
CA LEU A 172 12.06 4.23 -8.65
C LEU A 172 13.41 3.59 -9.00
N ALA A 173 14.50 4.07 -8.41
CA ALA A 173 15.83 3.50 -8.60
C ALA A 173 15.85 2.02 -8.16
N LEU A 174 15.33 1.71 -6.97
CA LEU A 174 15.20 0.35 -6.46
C LEU A 174 14.38 -0.53 -7.42
N ALA A 175 13.17 -0.10 -7.78
CA ALA A 175 12.28 -0.87 -8.65
C ALA A 175 12.84 -1.07 -10.06
N SER A 176 13.61 -0.10 -10.57
CA SER A 176 14.21 -0.18 -11.90
C SER A 176 15.33 -1.21 -12.00
N GLY A 177 16.09 -1.40 -10.93
CA GLY A 177 17.24 -2.31 -10.85
C GLY A 177 16.85 -3.77 -10.63
N VAL A 178 15.60 -4.06 -10.27
CA VAL A 178 15.16 -5.43 -9.99
C VAL A 178 14.87 -6.18 -11.29
N PRO A 179 15.50 -7.35 -11.52
CA PRO A 179 15.08 -8.23 -12.60
C PRO A 179 13.73 -8.87 -12.25
N ILE A 180 12.80 -8.85 -13.19
CA ILE A 180 11.45 -9.41 -13.01
C ILE A 180 11.27 -10.57 -13.97
N ASP A 181 10.82 -11.70 -13.45
CA ASP A 181 10.46 -12.85 -14.27
C ASP A 181 9.10 -12.59 -14.93
N SER A 182 9.11 -12.49 -16.26
CA SER A 182 7.91 -12.20 -17.03
C SER A 182 6.99 -13.40 -17.24
N MET A 183 7.51 -14.63 -17.04
CA MET A 183 6.79 -15.88 -17.31
C MET A 183 6.09 -16.44 -16.07
N ASN A 184 6.57 -16.10 -14.88
CA ASN A 184 6.11 -16.68 -13.63
C ASN A 184 5.48 -15.63 -12.70
N TRP A 185 4.32 -15.97 -12.13
CA TRP A 185 3.61 -15.16 -11.15
C TRP A 185 3.08 -16.02 -10.01
N ASP A 186 2.81 -15.38 -8.87
CA ASP A 186 2.30 -16.05 -7.67
C ASP A 186 0.76 -16.12 -7.62
N SER A 187 0.23 -16.77 -6.58
CA SER A 187 -1.22 -16.89 -6.32
C SER A 187 -1.93 -15.54 -6.14
N ALA A 188 -1.22 -14.47 -5.79
CA ALA A 188 -1.74 -13.12 -5.60
C ALA A 188 -1.68 -12.25 -6.88
N LEU A 189 -1.32 -12.83 -8.03
CA LEU A 189 -1.11 -12.15 -9.32
C LEU A 189 0.05 -11.12 -9.29
N THR A 190 1.09 -11.43 -8.55
CA THR A 190 2.33 -10.66 -8.51
C THR A 190 3.38 -11.36 -9.39
N PRO A 191 3.99 -10.65 -10.36
CA PRO A 191 5.15 -11.18 -11.09
C PRO A 191 6.29 -11.51 -10.13
N ARG A 192 7.02 -12.60 -10.38
CA ARG A 192 8.09 -13.00 -9.47
C ARG A 192 9.28 -12.05 -9.57
N PHE A 193 9.63 -11.44 -8.45
CA PHE A 193 10.80 -10.56 -8.35
C PHE A 193 12.09 -11.39 -8.18
N GLY A 194 13.14 -11.03 -8.89
CA GLY A 194 14.48 -11.54 -8.61
C GLY A 194 14.95 -11.06 -7.24
N PHE A 195 15.72 -11.89 -6.53
CA PHE A 195 16.17 -11.62 -5.16
C PHE A 195 15.02 -11.37 -4.15
N ALA A 196 13.88 -12.06 -4.31
CA ALA A 196 12.71 -11.91 -3.44
C ALA A 196 13.05 -11.97 -1.93
N GLU A 197 13.95 -12.86 -1.52
CA GLU A 197 14.40 -12.96 -0.12
C GLU A 197 15.10 -11.69 0.39
N MET A 198 15.94 -11.06 -0.44
CA MET A 198 16.60 -9.80 -0.07
C MET A 198 15.58 -8.68 0.10
N PHE A 199 14.57 -8.60 -0.77
CA PHE A 199 13.51 -7.61 -0.64
C PHE A 199 12.61 -7.84 0.57
N PHE A 200 12.36 -9.10 0.92
CA PHE A 200 11.70 -9.44 2.17
C PHE A 200 12.48 -8.88 3.37
N PHE A 201 13.80 -9.05 3.44
CA PHE A 201 14.61 -8.46 4.52
C PHE A 201 14.60 -6.92 4.54
N ILE A 202 14.65 -6.28 3.37
CA ILE A 202 14.56 -4.81 3.26
C ILE A 202 13.20 -4.33 3.79
N GLU A 203 12.10 -4.96 3.37
CA GLU A 203 10.76 -4.64 3.84
C GLU A 203 10.62 -4.86 5.34
N ALA A 204 11.11 -5.98 5.86
CA ALA A 204 11.11 -6.30 7.29
C ALA A 204 11.82 -5.23 8.12
N THR A 205 12.96 -4.74 7.61
CA THR A 205 13.78 -3.74 8.28
C THR A 205 13.06 -2.40 8.31
N ILE A 206 12.52 -1.95 7.17
CA ILE A 206 11.79 -0.68 7.07
C ILE A 206 10.54 -0.71 7.95
N LEU A 207 9.78 -1.81 7.94
CA LEU A 207 8.62 -2.01 8.80
C LEU A 207 9.00 -1.93 10.28
N SER A 208 10.04 -2.67 10.68
CA SER A 208 10.52 -2.68 12.06
C SER A 208 10.92 -1.29 12.55
N ILE A 209 11.70 -0.55 11.76
CA ILE A 209 12.12 0.82 12.09
C ILE A 209 10.91 1.77 12.12
N THR A 210 9.97 1.62 11.19
CA THR A 210 8.75 2.44 11.14
C THR A 210 7.92 2.28 12.41
N ILE A 211 7.68 1.04 12.82
CA ILE A 211 6.96 0.71 14.06
C ILE A 211 7.69 1.31 15.26
N LEU A 212 8.98 1.03 15.42
CA LEU A 212 9.78 1.55 16.53
C LEU A 212 9.73 3.08 16.61
N SER A 213 9.81 3.76 15.46
CA SER A 213 9.77 5.22 15.40
C SER A 213 8.42 5.79 15.87
N PHE A 214 7.30 5.15 15.51
CA PHE A 214 6.00 5.52 16.06
C PHE A 214 5.93 5.27 17.58
N PHE A 215 6.46 4.16 18.09
CA PHE A 215 6.49 3.95 19.55
C PHE A 215 7.38 4.95 20.29
N ILE A 216 8.50 5.37 19.69
CA ILE A 216 9.35 6.43 20.25
C ILE A 216 8.59 7.77 20.35
N SER A 217 7.70 8.07 19.39
CA SER A 217 6.89 9.29 19.41
C SER A 217 6.02 9.46 20.66
N ILE A 218 5.64 8.34 21.31
CA ILE A 218 4.88 8.36 22.57
C ILE A 218 5.66 9.10 23.66
N LYS A 219 6.97 8.86 23.75
CA LYS A 219 7.84 9.54 24.72
C LYS A 219 8.05 11.01 24.35
N ASN A 220 8.28 11.28 23.07
CA ASN A 220 8.60 12.63 22.60
C ASN A 220 7.41 13.58 22.71
N LYS A 221 6.19 13.12 22.41
CA LYS A 221 4.98 13.96 22.45
C LYS A 221 4.20 13.85 23.76
N SER A 222 4.54 12.90 24.64
CA SER A 222 3.96 12.70 25.98
C SER A 222 2.42 12.67 26.04
N SER A 223 1.74 12.29 24.94
CA SER A 223 0.28 12.14 24.87
C SER A 223 -0.11 10.68 24.72
N LYS A 224 -1.20 10.29 25.39
CA LYS A 224 -1.84 8.96 25.24
C LYS A 224 -2.38 8.74 23.82
N ASP A 225 -2.67 9.80 23.08
CA ASP A 225 -3.19 9.70 21.70
C ASP A 225 -2.16 9.03 20.78
N TYR A 226 -0.86 9.29 20.99
CA TYR A 226 0.20 8.68 20.18
C TYR A 226 0.36 7.17 20.38
N LEU A 227 -0.11 6.63 21.51
CA LEU A 227 -0.18 5.20 21.71
C LEU A 227 -1.21 4.58 20.77
N PHE A 228 -2.39 5.18 20.65
CA PHE A 228 -3.42 4.72 19.71
C PHE A 228 -3.03 4.94 18.24
N VAL A 229 -2.31 6.02 17.92
CA VAL A 229 -1.72 6.23 16.59
C VAL A 229 -0.73 5.12 16.24
N SER A 230 0.14 4.74 17.18
CA SER A 230 1.15 3.68 16.99
C SER A 230 0.51 2.30 16.80
N ILE A 231 -0.49 1.97 17.62
CA ILE A 231 -1.29 0.74 17.46
C ILE A 231 -2.04 0.76 16.13
N GLY A 232 -2.60 1.91 15.74
CA GLY A 232 -3.26 2.08 14.44
C GLY A 232 -2.34 1.76 13.27
N ILE A 233 -1.08 2.23 13.32
CA ILE A 233 -0.08 1.91 12.30
C ILE A 233 0.26 0.42 12.26
N LEU A 234 0.37 -0.25 13.41
CA LEU A 234 0.57 -1.70 13.43
C LEU A 234 -0.57 -2.43 12.68
N PHE A 235 -1.82 -2.07 12.95
CA PHE A 235 -2.96 -2.61 12.23
C PHE A 235 -2.93 -2.30 10.72
N VAL A 236 -2.53 -1.09 10.34
CA VAL A 236 -2.36 -0.71 8.93
C VAL A 236 -1.29 -1.57 8.24
N LEU A 237 -0.15 -1.79 8.88
CA LEU A 237 0.95 -2.57 8.31
C LEU A 237 0.59 -4.05 8.17
N VAL A 238 -0.03 -4.64 9.20
CA VAL A 238 -0.52 -6.03 9.18
C VAL A 238 -1.62 -6.20 8.13
N GLY A 239 -2.59 -5.27 8.10
CA GLY A 239 -3.69 -5.33 7.14
C GLY A 239 -3.20 -5.15 5.69
N ARG A 240 -2.22 -4.27 5.47
CA ARG A 240 -1.54 -4.13 4.18
C ARG A 240 -0.94 -5.47 3.74
N ASP A 241 -0.14 -6.11 4.59
CA ASP A 241 0.54 -7.36 4.23
C ASP A 241 -0.46 -8.46 3.83
N PHE A 242 -1.55 -8.60 4.59
CA PHE A 242 -2.63 -9.53 4.25
C PHE A 242 -3.28 -9.23 2.90
N ILE A 243 -3.63 -7.98 2.63
CA ILE A 243 -4.32 -7.63 1.38
C ILE A 243 -3.38 -7.81 0.18
N LEU A 244 -2.11 -7.42 0.28
CA LEU A 244 -1.15 -7.50 -0.83
C LEU A 244 -0.85 -8.92 -1.26
N HIS A 245 -0.84 -9.86 -0.31
CA HIS A 245 -0.52 -11.27 -0.53
C HIS A 245 -1.75 -12.17 -0.48
N ALA A 246 -2.96 -11.60 -0.52
CA ALA A 246 -4.20 -12.33 -0.36
C ALA A 246 -4.43 -13.36 -1.47
N ASP A 247 -4.40 -14.64 -1.11
CA ASP A 247 -4.79 -15.77 -1.95
C ASP A 247 -5.98 -16.55 -1.37
N SER A 248 -6.37 -16.27 -0.12
CA SER A 248 -7.55 -16.82 0.53
C SER A 248 -8.55 -15.76 0.99
N TYR A 249 -9.83 -16.11 1.09
CA TYR A 249 -10.86 -15.18 1.60
C TYR A 249 -10.63 -14.81 3.08
N ILE A 250 -9.98 -15.67 3.86
CA ILE A 250 -9.67 -15.42 5.27
C ILE A 250 -8.72 -14.23 5.39
N GLU A 251 -7.72 -14.14 4.52
CA GLU A 251 -6.78 -13.00 4.50
C GLU A 251 -7.47 -11.70 4.16
N LEU A 252 -8.45 -11.71 3.23
CA LEU A 252 -9.27 -10.53 2.96
C LEU A 252 -10.13 -10.15 4.17
N MET A 253 -10.76 -11.14 4.82
CA MET A 253 -11.61 -10.92 5.99
C MET A 253 -10.85 -10.37 7.19
N ILE A 254 -9.56 -10.66 7.32
CA ILE A 254 -8.70 -10.12 8.38
C ILE A 254 -8.06 -8.80 7.95
N GLY A 255 -7.51 -8.75 6.74
CA GLY A 255 -6.75 -7.62 6.20
C GLY A 255 -7.59 -6.35 6.01
N ALA A 256 -8.81 -6.49 5.48
CA ALA A 256 -9.67 -5.34 5.22
C ALA A 256 -10.12 -4.62 6.51
N PRO A 257 -10.63 -5.31 7.55
CA PRO A 257 -10.90 -4.69 8.84
C PRO A 257 -9.65 -4.14 9.52
N ALA A 258 -8.50 -4.82 9.44
CA ALA A 258 -7.26 -4.32 10.02
C ALA A 258 -6.83 -2.98 9.40
N LEU A 259 -6.88 -2.85 8.07
CA LEU A 259 -6.61 -1.57 7.39
C LEU A 259 -7.62 -0.49 7.77
N GLY A 260 -8.91 -0.81 7.76
CA GLY A 260 -9.97 0.14 8.10
C GLY A 260 -9.88 0.66 9.54
N LEU A 261 -9.77 -0.26 10.51
CA LEU A 261 -9.63 0.07 11.93
C LEU A 261 -8.33 0.80 12.21
N GLY A 262 -7.21 0.34 11.63
CA GLY A 262 -5.92 0.98 11.80
C GLY A 262 -5.90 2.42 11.31
N THR A 263 -6.46 2.67 10.12
CA THR A 263 -6.59 4.02 9.55
C THR A 263 -7.53 4.90 10.34
N TRP A 264 -8.67 4.37 10.80
CA TRP A 264 -9.58 5.12 11.66
C TRP A 264 -8.91 5.53 12.97
N MET A 265 -8.22 4.59 13.64
CA MET A 265 -7.48 4.87 14.87
C MET A 265 -6.38 5.92 14.64
N TYR A 266 -5.62 5.77 13.55
CA TYR A 266 -4.56 6.71 13.18
C TYR A 266 -5.12 8.12 12.95
N CYS A 267 -6.08 8.28 12.05
CA CYS A 267 -6.64 9.57 11.69
C CYS A 267 -7.36 10.24 12.86
N LYS A 268 -8.19 9.49 13.62
CA LYS A 268 -8.97 10.06 14.73
C LYS A 268 -8.08 10.62 15.83
N HIS A 269 -7.12 9.84 16.33
CA HIS A 269 -6.28 10.26 17.45
C HIS A 269 -5.25 11.29 17.03
N LEU A 270 -4.74 11.22 15.80
CA LEU A 270 -3.86 12.25 15.27
C LEU A 270 -4.62 13.57 15.08
N HIS A 271 -5.86 13.54 14.57
CA HIS A 271 -6.69 14.74 14.47
C HIS A 271 -6.98 15.36 15.84
N GLN A 272 -7.31 14.53 16.84
CA GLN A 272 -7.50 14.99 18.22
C GLN A 272 -6.24 15.68 18.75
N TYR A 273 -5.08 15.03 18.66
CA TYR A 273 -3.83 15.63 19.12
C TYR A 273 -3.57 17.03 18.56
N TYR A 274 -3.81 17.24 17.27
CA TYR A 274 -3.60 18.54 16.62
C TYR A 274 -4.72 19.58 16.86
N LEU A 275 -5.88 19.18 17.40
CA LEU A 275 -6.94 20.12 17.80
C LEU A 275 -6.73 20.68 19.22
N TRP A 276 -5.99 19.98 20.06
CA TRP A 276 -5.70 20.37 21.46
C TRP A 276 -4.36 21.12 21.62
N LEU A 277 -3.66 21.37 20.52
CA LEU A 277 -2.49 22.26 20.42
C LEU A 277 -2.91 23.65 19.96
#